data_AF-D9MVT1-F1
#
_entry.id   AF-D9MVT1-F1
#
_cell.length_a   1.000
_cell.length_b   1.000
_cell.length_c   1.000
_cell.angle_alpha   90.00
_cell.angle_beta   90.00
_cell.angle_gamma   90.00
#
_symmetry.space_group_name_H-M   'P 1'
#
loop_
_entity.id
_entity.type
_entity.pdbx_description
1 polymer ?
#
loop_
_entity_poly.entity_id
_entity_poly.type
_entity_poly.pdbx_seq_one_letter_code
_entity_poly.pdbx_strand_id
1 'polypeptide(L)'
;FTLYTRRALDQPKYLDLNDPDSVQNMGINKKGKIYLLVHGYLESGEIQWMLDMAKALLKHEPEGEAAVISIDWGGGASPPYVQAVANIRLVGAITAHVVHMLYEELGLTNLDNVHIIGHSLGAHLSGYAGYHLQRDFGLKVARITGLDPAAPLFTDTDPIVRLDRTDAH
;
A
#
# COMPACT_ATOMS: atom_id res chain seq x y z
N PHE A 1 0.77 5.48 9.00
CA PHE A 1 1.34 5.26 7.65
C PHE A 1 2.18 6.46 7.27
N THR A 2 3.32 6.25 6.62
CA THR A 2 4.26 7.36 6.34
C THR A 2 4.06 7.86 4.92
N LEU A 3 3.79 9.15 4.77
CA LEU A 3 3.59 9.81 3.49
C LEU A 3 4.85 10.57 3.07
N TYR A 4 5.34 10.24 1.88
CA TYR A 4 6.40 10.94 1.18
C TYR A 4 5.83 11.67 -0.03
N THR A 5 6.25 12.93 -0.17
CA THR A 5 6.08 13.72 -1.39
C THR A 5 7.43 14.33 -1.74
N ARG A 6 7.63 14.79 -2.99
CA ARG A 6 8.92 15.39 -3.38
C ARG A 6 9.32 16.58 -2.48
N ARG A 7 8.36 17.34 -1.96
CA ARG A 7 8.57 18.48 -1.05
C ARG A 7 8.82 18.08 0.41
N ALA A 8 8.49 16.85 0.78
CA ALA A 8 8.51 16.34 2.15
C ALA A 8 9.24 14.98 2.21
N LEU A 9 10.39 14.87 1.53
CA LEU A 9 11.22 13.66 1.55
C LEU A 9 12.00 13.52 2.86
N ASP A 10 12.59 14.62 3.35
CA ASP A 10 13.43 14.63 4.56
C ASP A 10 12.63 14.81 5.85
N GLN A 11 11.36 15.24 5.73
CA GLN A 11 10.40 15.36 6.83
C GLN A 11 9.06 14.79 6.37
N PRO A 12 8.91 13.45 6.37
CA PRO A 12 7.69 12.83 5.93
C PRO A 12 6.51 13.20 6.85
N LYS A 13 5.31 13.20 6.27
CA LYS A 13 4.07 13.35 7.02
C LYS A 13 3.55 11.98 7.43
N TYR A 14 2.63 11.93 8.40
CA TYR A 14 2.00 10.70 8.83
C TYR A 14 0.50 10.78 8.61
N LEU A 15 -0.06 9.76 7.97
CA LEU A 15 -1.50 9.55 7.90
C LEU A 15 -1.97 8.95 9.22
N ASP A 16 -2.86 9.67 9.91
CA ASP A 16 -3.54 9.22 11.12
C ASP A 16 -4.93 8.71 10.74
N LEU A 17 -5.22 7.46 11.08
CA LEU A 17 -6.53 6.86 10.82
C LEU A 17 -7.64 7.46 11.69
N ASN A 18 -7.28 8.12 12.80
CA ASN A 18 -8.23 8.76 13.69
C ASN A 18 -8.54 10.22 13.30
N ASP A 19 -7.83 10.76 12.31
CA ASP A 19 -8.01 12.11 11.78
C ASP A 19 -7.98 12.09 10.24
N PRO A 20 -8.99 11.47 9.59
CA PRO A 20 -9.03 11.31 8.13
C PRO A 20 -9.03 12.65 7.38
N ASP A 21 -9.76 13.66 7.88
CA ASP A 21 -9.86 14.99 7.29
C ASP A 21 -8.48 15.65 7.05
N SER A 22 -7.48 15.31 7.87
CA SER A 22 -6.12 15.80 7.73
C SER A 22 -5.48 15.50 6.37
N VAL A 23 -5.93 14.43 5.67
CA VAL A 23 -5.49 14.03 4.32
C VAL A 23 -5.57 15.18 3.32
N GLN A 24 -6.62 16.00 3.43
CA GLN A 24 -6.87 17.14 2.54
C GLN A 24 -5.73 18.17 2.57
N ASN A 25 -5.01 18.25 3.69
CA ASN A 25 -3.92 19.19 3.93
C ASN A 25 -2.52 18.55 3.79
N MET A 26 -2.45 17.28 3.36
CA MET A 26 -1.17 16.58 3.27
C MET A 26 -0.37 16.88 2.01
N GLY A 27 -0.99 17.53 1.00
CA GLY A 27 -0.32 17.89 -0.25
C GLY A 27 -0.29 16.75 -1.27
N ILE A 28 -1.24 15.80 -1.16
CA ILE A 28 -1.46 14.77 -2.16
C ILE A 28 -2.23 15.39 -3.33
N ASN A 29 -1.66 15.33 -4.52
CA ASN A 29 -2.37 15.73 -5.73
C ASN A 29 -3.29 14.59 -6.18
N LYS A 30 -4.60 14.82 -6.09
CA LYS A 30 -5.62 13.83 -6.46
C LYS A 30 -5.61 13.39 -7.92
N LYS A 31 -4.98 14.16 -8.82
CA LYS A 31 -4.79 13.79 -10.23
C LYS A 31 -3.46 13.07 -10.48
N GLY A 32 -2.53 13.16 -9.54
CA GLY A 32 -1.22 12.53 -9.61
C GLY A 32 -1.27 11.05 -9.21
N LYS A 33 -0.15 10.34 -9.34
CA LYS A 33 -0.01 8.94 -8.93
C LYS A 33 0.08 8.81 -7.40
N ILE A 34 -0.65 7.83 -6.86
CA ILE A 34 -0.60 7.47 -5.45
C ILE A 34 -0.04 6.05 -5.35
N TYR A 35 1.20 5.96 -4.90
CA TYR A 35 1.89 4.69 -4.70
C TYR A 35 1.73 4.23 -3.25
N LEU A 36 1.37 2.97 -3.05
CA LEU A 36 1.46 2.32 -1.74
C LEU A 36 2.64 1.34 -1.79
N LEU A 37 3.58 1.47 -0.86
CA LEU A 37 4.78 0.63 -0.81
C LEU A 37 4.73 -0.26 0.44
N VAL A 38 4.82 -1.57 0.24
CA VAL A 38 4.61 -2.58 1.28
C VAL A 38 5.82 -3.50 1.40
N HIS A 39 6.39 -3.56 2.59
CA HIS A 39 7.52 -4.46 2.89
C HIS A 39 7.06 -5.90 3.20
N GLY A 40 8.04 -6.80 3.35
CA GLY A 40 7.85 -8.23 3.60
C GLY A 40 8.15 -8.68 5.02
N TYR A 41 8.36 -10.00 5.16
CA TYR A 41 8.70 -10.68 6.40
C TYR A 41 10.06 -10.20 6.96
N LEU A 42 10.16 -10.02 8.29
CA LEU A 42 11.37 -9.50 8.99
C LEU A 42 11.80 -8.08 8.61
N GLU A 43 11.01 -7.37 7.81
CA GLU A 43 11.28 -5.99 7.41
C GLU A 43 10.40 -5.01 8.20
N SER A 44 10.67 -3.72 8.03
CA SER A 44 9.86 -2.61 8.56
C SER A 44 9.74 -1.49 7.53
N GLY A 45 8.92 -0.50 7.84
CA GLY A 45 8.78 0.77 7.12
C GLY A 45 10.08 1.53 6.85
N GLU A 46 11.10 1.29 7.68
CA GLU A 46 12.35 2.05 7.73
C GLU A 46 13.50 1.40 6.94
N ILE A 47 13.26 0.23 6.34
CA ILE A 47 14.30 -0.44 5.55
C ILE A 47 14.70 0.40 4.33
N GLN A 48 16.01 0.49 4.08
CA GLN A 48 16.58 1.44 3.11
C GLN A 48 15.97 1.35 1.71
N TRP A 49 15.67 0.13 1.23
CA TRP A 49 15.13 -0.06 -0.12
C TRP A 49 13.77 0.62 -0.29
N MET A 50 12.96 0.71 0.78
CA MET A 50 11.66 1.39 0.70
C MET A 50 11.82 2.88 0.50
N LEU A 51 12.78 3.51 1.20
CA LEU A 51 13.08 4.92 1.02
C LEU A 51 13.65 5.20 -0.38
N ASP A 52 14.54 4.33 -0.87
CA ASP A 52 15.14 4.49 -2.19
C ASP A 52 14.10 4.31 -3.31
N MET A 53 13.20 3.34 -3.16
CA MET A 53 12.06 3.15 -4.06
C MET A 53 11.10 4.34 -4.03
N ALA A 54 10.75 4.86 -2.85
CA ALA A 54 9.91 6.04 -2.72
C ALA A 54 10.52 7.25 -3.44
N LYS A 55 11.82 7.50 -3.27
CA LYS A 55 12.55 8.56 -3.99
C LYS A 55 12.52 8.33 -5.51
N ALA A 56 12.73 7.10 -5.96
CA ALA A 56 12.72 6.77 -7.39
C ALA A 56 11.34 7.00 -8.02
N LEU A 57 10.27 6.52 -7.38
CA LEU A 57 8.88 6.73 -7.82
C LEU A 57 8.53 8.21 -7.86
N LEU A 58 8.83 8.95 -6.79
CA LEU A 58 8.59 10.38 -6.72
C LEU A 58 9.38 11.17 -7.75
N LYS A 59 10.57 10.71 -8.17
CA LYS A 59 11.40 11.36 -9.21
C LYS A 59 10.95 11.00 -10.63
N HIS A 60 10.35 9.82 -10.81
CA HIS A 60 9.87 9.35 -12.11
C HIS A 60 8.71 10.21 -12.64
N GLU A 61 7.80 10.62 -11.76
CA GLU A 61 6.65 11.45 -12.11
C GLU A 61 7.02 12.94 -12.20
N PRO A 62 6.21 13.80 -12.84
CA PRO A 62 6.39 15.24 -12.75
C PRO A 62 6.31 15.76 -11.31
N GLU A 63 6.89 16.93 -11.05
CA GLU A 63 6.87 17.51 -9.70
C GLU A 63 5.45 17.78 -9.22
N GLY A 64 5.12 17.29 -8.02
CA GLY A 64 3.78 17.45 -7.45
C GLY A 64 2.72 16.52 -8.04
N GLU A 65 3.10 15.60 -8.93
CA GLU A 65 2.19 14.61 -9.54
C GLU A 65 2.35 13.21 -8.93
N ALA A 66 2.98 13.10 -7.76
CA ALA A 66 3.13 11.82 -7.07
C ALA A 66 3.15 11.94 -5.54
N ALA A 67 2.57 10.93 -4.90
CA ALA A 67 2.68 10.65 -3.48
C ALA A 67 3.06 9.17 -3.28
N VAL A 68 3.89 8.89 -2.28
CA VAL A 68 4.23 7.51 -1.88
C VAL A 68 3.85 7.32 -0.43
N ILE A 69 3.08 6.29 -0.14
CA ILE A 69 2.62 5.92 1.19
C ILE A 69 3.28 4.60 1.57
N SER A 70 4.14 4.65 2.58
CA SER A 70 4.78 3.47 3.16
C SER A 70 3.81 2.79 4.13
N ILE A 71 3.54 1.51 3.87
CA ILE A 71 2.75 0.61 4.69
C ILE A 71 3.71 -0.13 5.62
N ASP A 72 3.98 0.48 6.77
CA ASP A 72 4.80 -0.13 7.82
C ASP A 72 3.95 -1.06 8.70
N TRP A 73 4.27 -2.35 8.64
CA TRP A 73 3.69 -3.39 9.46
C TRP A 73 4.76 -4.20 10.20
N GLY A 74 5.94 -3.61 10.45
CA GLY A 74 7.07 -4.29 11.08
C GLY A 74 6.74 -4.97 12.42
N GLY A 75 5.82 -4.39 13.20
CA GLY A 75 5.31 -4.98 14.45
C GLY A 75 4.60 -6.33 14.26
N GLY A 76 4.05 -6.60 13.07
CA GLY A 76 3.41 -7.86 12.70
C GLY A 76 4.22 -8.74 11.76
N ALA A 77 5.39 -8.27 11.29
CA ALA A 77 6.23 -8.97 10.31
C ALA A 77 7.28 -9.91 10.93
N SER A 78 7.40 -9.91 12.25
CA SER A 78 8.36 -10.72 12.99
C SER A 78 7.94 -12.19 13.12
N PRO A 79 8.86 -13.11 13.47
CA PRO A 79 8.52 -14.51 13.71
C PRO A 79 7.43 -14.71 14.78
N PRO A 80 6.67 -15.82 14.71
CA PRO A 80 6.82 -16.93 13.75
C PRO A 80 6.22 -16.64 12.37
N TYR A 81 6.77 -17.25 11.32
CA TYR A 81 6.35 -17.01 9.93
C TYR A 81 4.84 -17.22 9.70
N VAL A 82 4.27 -18.28 10.27
CA VAL A 82 2.83 -18.56 10.19
C VAL A 82 1.98 -17.41 10.75
N GLN A 83 2.45 -16.77 11.83
CA GLN A 83 1.75 -15.62 12.41
C GLN A 83 1.89 -14.39 11.50
N ALA A 84 3.06 -14.14 10.92
CA ALA A 84 3.23 -13.06 9.94
C ALA A 84 2.31 -13.25 8.72
N VAL A 85 2.16 -14.48 8.22
CA VAL A 85 1.20 -14.82 7.17
C VAL A 85 -0.25 -14.53 7.59
N ALA A 86 -0.63 -14.83 8.83
CA ALA A 86 -1.96 -14.49 9.32
C ALA A 86 -2.16 -12.97 9.45
N ASN A 87 -1.14 -12.25 9.92
CA ASN A 87 -1.18 -10.81 10.17
C ASN A 87 -1.42 -10.01 8.89
N ILE A 88 -0.80 -10.39 7.76
CA ILE A 88 -0.98 -9.65 6.51
C ILE A 88 -2.43 -9.64 6.00
N ARG A 89 -3.29 -10.56 6.44
CA ARG A 89 -4.74 -10.53 6.13
C ARG A 89 -5.39 -9.31 6.76
N LEU A 90 -5.11 -9.06 8.04
CA LEU A 90 -5.59 -7.89 8.77
C LEU A 90 -4.96 -6.61 8.21
N VAL A 91 -3.65 -6.59 7.98
CA VAL A 91 -2.98 -5.41 7.44
C VAL A 91 -3.47 -5.09 6.03
N GLY A 92 -3.76 -6.11 5.21
CA GLY A 92 -4.39 -5.93 3.89
C GLY A 92 -5.76 -5.26 3.99
N ALA A 93 -6.62 -5.72 4.91
CA ALA A 93 -7.91 -5.08 5.17
C ALA A 93 -7.75 -3.63 5.65
N ILE A 94 -6.82 -3.35 6.57
CA ILE A 94 -6.53 -1.98 7.02
C ILE A 94 -6.02 -1.12 5.84
N THR A 95 -5.17 -1.68 4.99
CA THR A 95 -4.65 -0.99 3.80
C THR A 95 -5.76 -0.64 2.81
N ALA A 96 -6.77 -1.51 2.63
CA ALA A 96 -7.96 -1.18 1.86
C ALA A 96 -8.73 0.02 2.45
N HIS A 97 -8.86 0.08 3.78
CA HIS A 97 -9.52 1.21 4.45
C HIS A 97 -8.71 2.50 4.34
N VAL A 98 -7.37 2.43 4.34
CA VAL A 98 -6.51 3.59 4.04
C VAL A 98 -6.77 4.10 2.63
N VAL A 99 -6.80 3.21 1.63
CA VAL A 99 -7.07 3.61 0.24
C VAL A 99 -8.48 4.19 0.10
N HIS A 100 -9.47 3.61 0.77
CA HIS A 100 -10.83 4.15 0.80
C HIS A 100 -10.91 5.53 1.48
N MET A 101 -10.19 5.75 2.58
CA MET A 101 -10.08 7.07 3.20
C MET A 101 -9.49 8.08 2.22
N LEU A 102 -8.39 7.75 1.54
CA LEU A 102 -7.81 8.63 0.51
C LEU A 102 -8.82 8.93 -0.61
N TYR A 103 -9.62 7.95 -1.00
CA TYR A 103 -10.67 8.10 -2.00
C TYR A 103 -11.71 9.15 -1.58
N GLU A 104 -12.26 9.01 -0.37
CA GLU A 104 -13.27 9.92 0.18
C GLU A 104 -12.68 11.32 0.40
N GLU A 105 -11.56 11.41 1.12
CA GLU A 105 -11.01 12.69 1.57
C GLU A 105 -10.41 13.52 0.43
N LEU A 106 -9.87 12.88 -0.61
CA LEU A 106 -9.38 13.59 -1.78
C LEU A 106 -10.50 13.84 -2.82
N GLY A 107 -11.70 13.29 -2.60
CA GLY A 107 -12.80 13.32 -3.55
C GLY A 107 -12.41 12.72 -4.90
N LEU A 108 -11.83 11.51 -4.87
CA LEU A 108 -11.50 10.72 -6.05
C LEU A 108 -12.79 10.18 -6.69
N THR A 109 -12.79 10.02 -8.01
CA THR A 109 -13.92 9.42 -8.73
C THR A 109 -13.70 7.94 -9.05
N ASN A 110 -12.45 7.47 -8.97
CA ASN A 110 -12.02 6.08 -9.13
C ASN A 110 -10.61 5.91 -8.52
N LEU A 111 -9.99 4.74 -8.67
CA LEU A 111 -8.63 4.46 -8.18
C LEU A 111 -7.64 4.19 -9.33
N ASP A 112 -7.86 4.79 -10.50
CA ASP A 112 -7.04 4.56 -11.72
C ASP A 112 -5.60 5.10 -11.58
N ASN A 113 -5.37 5.97 -10.60
CA ASN A 113 -4.07 6.53 -10.27
C ASN A 113 -3.39 5.84 -9.07
N VAL A 114 -4.02 4.83 -8.47
CA VAL A 114 -3.50 4.10 -7.31
C VAL A 114 -2.73 2.85 -7.74
N HIS A 115 -1.50 2.72 -7.26
CA HIS A 115 -0.64 1.57 -7.52
C HIS A 115 -0.06 1.03 -6.20
N ILE A 116 -0.38 -0.22 -5.86
CA ILE A 116 0.19 -0.91 -4.71
C ILE A 116 1.39 -1.74 -5.15
N ILE A 117 2.53 -1.61 -4.48
CA ILE A 117 3.77 -2.32 -4.75
C ILE A 117 4.15 -3.07 -3.48
N GLY A 118 4.15 -4.39 -3.52
CA GLY A 118 4.41 -5.23 -2.36
C GLY A 118 5.53 -6.23 -2.59
N HIS A 119 6.47 -6.31 -1.65
CA HIS A 119 7.59 -7.27 -1.67
C HIS A 119 7.31 -8.48 -0.77
N SER A 120 7.62 -9.70 -1.22
CA SER A 120 7.50 -10.93 -0.41
C SER A 120 6.09 -11.10 0.17
N LEU A 121 5.91 -11.16 1.50
CA LEU A 121 4.58 -11.17 2.15
C LEU A 121 3.75 -9.92 1.84
N GLY A 122 4.40 -8.78 1.58
CA GLY A 122 3.75 -7.54 1.16
C GLY A 122 3.03 -7.67 -0.19
N ALA A 123 3.44 -8.59 -1.06
CA ALA A 123 2.73 -8.85 -2.32
C ALA A 123 1.33 -9.42 -2.06
N HIS A 124 1.22 -10.38 -1.12
CA HIS A 124 -0.07 -10.97 -0.73
C HIS A 124 -0.91 -10.02 0.11
N LEU A 125 -0.28 -9.21 0.97
CA LEU A 125 -0.94 -8.08 1.65
C LEU A 125 -1.60 -7.14 0.64
N SER A 126 -0.89 -6.81 -0.45
CA SER A 126 -1.41 -5.98 -1.54
C SER A 126 -2.62 -6.63 -2.23
N GLY A 127 -2.58 -7.95 -2.44
CA GLY A 127 -3.73 -8.72 -2.94
C GLY A 127 -4.94 -8.63 -2.01
N TYR A 128 -4.74 -8.83 -0.71
CA TYR A 128 -5.80 -8.65 0.29
C TYR A 128 -6.38 -7.23 0.26
N ALA A 129 -5.54 -6.20 0.12
CA ALA A 129 -6.02 -4.83 -0.01
C ALA A 129 -6.91 -4.66 -1.25
N GLY A 130 -6.50 -5.20 -2.40
CA GLY A 130 -7.30 -5.19 -3.63
C GLY A 130 -8.63 -5.95 -3.53
N TYR A 131 -8.61 -7.11 -2.87
CA TYR A 131 -9.82 -7.90 -2.58
C TYR A 131 -10.79 -7.13 -1.68
N HIS A 132 -10.30 -6.57 -0.57
CA HIS A 132 -11.12 -5.82 0.38
C HIS A 132 -11.68 -4.53 -0.22
N LEU A 133 -10.92 -3.84 -1.08
CA LEU A 133 -11.43 -2.67 -1.82
C LEU A 133 -12.66 -3.01 -2.66
N GLN A 134 -12.61 -4.13 -3.37
CA GLN A 134 -13.71 -4.57 -4.22
C GLN A 134 -14.90 -5.05 -3.37
N ARG A 135 -14.64 -5.86 -2.35
CA ARG A 135 -15.67 -6.47 -1.50
C ARG A 135 -16.39 -5.45 -0.63
N ASP A 136 -15.65 -4.56 0.03
CA ASP A 136 -16.19 -3.68 1.07
C ASP A 136 -16.66 -2.34 0.51
N PHE A 137 -16.04 -1.85 -0.57
CA PHE A 137 -16.28 -0.50 -1.09
C PHE A 137 -16.69 -0.47 -2.57
N GLY A 138 -16.68 -1.61 -3.26
CA GLY A 138 -16.97 -1.65 -4.70
C GLY A 138 -15.91 -0.92 -5.55
N LEU A 139 -14.71 -0.71 -5.00
CA LEU A 139 -13.61 0.01 -5.65
C LEU A 139 -12.53 -0.96 -6.12
N LYS A 140 -11.79 -0.59 -7.16
CA LYS A 140 -10.70 -1.41 -7.70
C LYS A 140 -9.52 -0.55 -8.10
N VAL A 141 -8.32 -0.90 -7.62
CA VAL A 141 -7.08 -0.16 -7.93
C VAL A 141 -6.60 -0.45 -9.34
N ALA A 142 -5.95 0.53 -9.97
CA ALA A 142 -5.38 0.38 -11.30
C ALA A 142 -4.33 -0.73 -11.38
N ARG A 143 -3.49 -0.90 -10.35
CA ARG A 143 -2.37 -1.82 -10.43
C ARG A 143 -1.93 -2.34 -9.07
N ILE A 144 -1.58 -3.61 -9.03
CA ILE A 144 -0.74 -4.21 -7.99
C ILE A 144 0.52 -4.77 -8.66
N THR A 145 1.70 -4.47 -8.11
CA THR A 145 2.97 -5.14 -8.47
C THR A 145 3.43 -5.99 -7.29
N GLY A 146 3.48 -7.31 -7.48
CA GLY A 146 4.17 -8.22 -6.56
C GLY A 146 5.65 -8.34 -6.92
N LEU A 147 6.53 -7.93 -6.02
CA LEU A 147 7.98 -8.09 -6.12
C LEU A 147 8.37 -9.37 -5.38
N ASP A 148 8.68 -10.43 -6.13
CA ASP A 148 9.00 -11.77 -5.60
C ASP A 148 8.01 -12.27 -4.53
N PRO A 149 6.72 -12.50 -4.88
CA PRO A 149 5.70 -12.92 -3.91
C PRO A 149 6.10 -14.21 -3.16
N ALA A 150 5.88 -14.22 -1.85
CA ALA A 150 6.31 -15.33 -1.00
C ALA A 150 5.59 -16.65 -1.35
N ALA A 151 6.34 -17.70 -1.68
CA ALA A 151 5.76 -19.00 -2.02
C ALA A 151 5.15 -19.78 -0.83
N PRO A 152 5.80 -19.88 0.35
CA PRO A 152 5.32 -20.74 1.44
C PRO A 152 3.95 -20.30 1.97
N LEU A 153 3.02 -21.25 2.09
CA LEU A 153 1.63 -21.02 2.52
C LEU A 153 0.74 -20.24 1.53
N PHE A 154 1.25 -19.90 0.34
CA PHE A 154 0.47 -19.22 -0.71
C PHE A 154 0.42 -19.98 -2.03
N THR A 155 1.49 -20.70 -2.39
CA THR A 155 1.55 -21.45 -3.66
C THR A 155 0.41 -22.46 -3.74
N ASP A 156 -0.25 -22.52 -4.91
CA ASP A 156 -1.39 -23.40 -5.20
C ASP A 156 -2.58 -23.26 -4.25
N THR A 157 -2.66 -22.16 -3.50
CA THR A 157 -3.84 -21.83 -2.70
C THR A 157 -4.91 -21.16 -3.55
N ASP A 158 -6.15 -21.16 -3.02
CA ASP A 158 -7.27 -20.43 -3.60
C ASP A 158 -6.89 -18.96 -3.84
N PRO A 159 -7.30 -18.33 -4.97
CA PRO A 159 -7.06 -16.91 -5.23
C PRO A 159 -7.37 -15.99 -4.05
N ILE A 160 -8.37 -16.28 -3.22
CA ILE A 160 -8.72 -15.47 -2.04
C ILE A 160 -7.61 -15.42 -0.98
N VAL A 161 -6.67 -16.36 -0.99
CA VAL A 161 -5.60 -16.49 0.03
C VAL A 161 -4.30 -15.82 -0.42
N ARG A 162 -4.14 -15.50 -1.69
CA ARG A 162 -2.88 -15.03 -2.27
C ARG A 162 -3.10 -13.82 -3.16
N LEU A 163 -2.01 -13.34 -3.76
CA LEU A 163 -2.09 -12.32 -4.81
C LEU A 163 -2.62 -13.01 -6.08
N ASP A 164 -3.62 -12.42 -6.70
CA ASP A 164 -4.22 -12.91 -7.94
C ASP A 164 -4.51 -11.77 -8.92
N ARG A 165 -4.74 -12.13 -10.20
CA ARG A 165 -5.08 -11.18 -11.26
C ARG A 165 -6.41 -10.46 -10.99
N THR A 166 -7.29 -11.03 -10.17
CA THR A 166 -8.56 -10.40 -9.83
C THR A 166 -8.43 -9.18 -8.92
N ASP A 167 -7.31 -9.01 -8.21
CA ASP A 167 -7.18 -8.03 -7.13
C ASP A 167 -6.99 -6.59 -7.61
N ALA A 168 -6.62 -6.41 -8.88
CA ALA A 168 -6.45 -5.13 -9.56
C ALA A 168 -6.93 -5.21 -11.01
N HIS A 169 -6.98 -4.06 -11.70
CA HIS A 169 -7.33 -4.00 -13.12
C HIS A 169 -6.32 -4.73 -14.02
#